data_AF-A0A6V7HZY6-F1
#
_entry.id   AF-A0A6V7HZY6-F1
#
_cell.length_a   1.000
_cell.length_b   1.000
_cell.length_c   1.000
_cell.angle_alpha   90.00
_cell.angle_beta   90.00
_cell.angle_gamma   90.00
#
_symmetry.space_group_name_H-M   'P 1'
#
loop_
_entity.id
_entity.type
_entity.pdbx_description
1 polymer ?
#
loop_
_entity_poly.entity_id
_entity_poly.type
_entity_poly.pdbx_seq_one_letter_code
_entity_poly.pdbx_strand_id
1 'polypeptide(L)'
;AVSVLVSAYTLVAISIDRYVAIMWPLKPRMSKKQAKLLILAVWLVALTVSSPIAFVSQLLQPNERYKKCNQFICQEYWPSAHQ
;
A
#
# COMPACT_ATOMS: atom_id res chain seq x y z
N ALA A 1 4.86 -4.13 1.71
CA ALA A 1 3.76 -3.18 2.03
C ALA A 1 2.84 -2.92 0.83
N VAL A 2 3.36 -2.40 -0.29
CA VAL A 2 2.58 -2.04 -1.49
C VAL A 2 1.66 -3.16 -1.98
N SER A 3 2.17 -4.39 -2.11
CA SER A 3 1.40 -5.55 -2.60
C SER A 3 0.18 -5.89 -1.72
N VAL A 4 0.30 -5.73 -0.41
CA VAL A 4 -0.79 -5.98 0.55
C VAL A 4 -1.87 -4.90 0.40
N LEU A 5 -1.46 -3.63 0.32
CA LEU A 5 -2.37 -2.50 0.13
C LEU A 5 -3.11 -2.59 -1.21
N VAL A 6 -2.40 -2.89 -2.30
CA VAL A 6 -3.01 -3.09 -3.63
C VAL A 6 -4.05 -4.21 -3.58
N SER A 7 -3.76 -5.33 -2.93
CA SER A 7 -4.70 -6.45 -2.80
C SER A 7 -5.95 -6.04 -2.04
N ALA A 8 -5.80 -5.36 -0.88
CA ALA A 8 -6.92 -4.87 -0.09
C ALA A 8 -7.79 -3.87 -0.86
N TYR A 9 -7.18 -2.88 -1.51
CA TYR A 9 -7.90 -1.90 -2.31
C TYR A 9 -8.56 -2.50 -3.54
N THR A 10 -7.98 -3.54 -4.14
CA THR A 10 -8.61 -4.28 -5.24
C THR A 10 -9.85 -5.03 -4.76
N LEU A 11 -9.81 -5.63 -3.57
CA LEU A 11 -11.00 -6.26 -2.97
C LEU A 11 -12.10 -5.22 -2.71
N VAL A 12 -11.76 -4.08 -2.12
CA VAL A 12 -12.71 -2.97 -1.90
C VAL A 12 -13.33 -2.50 -3.22
N ALA A 13 -12.51 -2.34 -4.25
CA ALA A 13 -12.96 -1.96 -5.59
C ALA A 13 -13.98 -2.95 -6.18
N ILE A 14 -13.68 -4.25 -6.08
CA ILE A 14 -14.57 -5.32 -6.55
C ILE A 14 -15.89 -5.29 -5.76
N SER A 15 -15.81 -5.14 -4.43
CA SER A 15 -16.99 -5.03 -3.57
C SER A 15 -17.88 -3.83 -3.95
N ILE A 16 -17.27 -2.67 -4.24
CA ILE A 16 -17.99 -1.47 -4.67
C ILE A 16 -18.67 -1.69 -6.02
N ASP A 17 -17.96 -2.27 -7.00
CA ASP A 17 -18.56 -2.58 -8.32
C ASP A 17 -19.79 -3.49 -8.17
N ARG A 18 -19.70 -4.53 -7.35
CA ARG A 18 -20.82 -5.43 -7.06
C ARG A 18 -21.96 -4.70 -6.34
N TYR A 19 -21.65 -3.88 -5.34
CA TYR A 19 -22.63 -3.08 -4.61
C TYR A 19 -23.41 -2.15 -5.54
N VAL A 20 -22.71 -1.40 -6.41
CA VAL A 20 -23.34 -0.47 -7.36
C VAL A 20 -24.20 -1.22 -8.38
N ALA A 21 -23.73 -2.37 -8.88
CA ALA A 21 -24.50 -3.17 -9.84
C ALA A 21 -25.82 -3.71 -9.25
N ILE A 22 -25.84 -4.03 -7.95
CA ILE A 22 -27.05 -4.50 -7.25
C ILE A 22 -27.99 -3.33 -6.95
N MET A 23 -27.46 -2.23 -6.41
CA MET A 23 -28.28 -1.12 -5.96
C MET A 23 -28.81 -0.26 -7.12
N TRP A 24 -28.09 -0.15 -8.23
CA TRP A 24 -28.42 0.73 -9.37
C TRP A 24 -28.53 -0.07 -10.67
N PRO A 25 -29.56 -0.94 -10.80
CA PRO A 25 -29.68 -1.89 -11.93
C PRO A 25 -29.88 -1.21 -13.29
N LEU A 26 -30.33 0.05 -13.33
CA LEU A 26 -30.53 0.84 -14.55
C LEU A 26 -29.28 1.62 -15.00
N LYS A 27 -28.19 1.59 -14.22
CA LYS A 27 -26.94 2.25 -14.58
C LYS A 27 -26.12 1.31 -15.48
N PRO A 28 -25.64 1.76 -16.65
CA PRO A 28 -24.83 0.91 -17.52
C PRO A 28 -23.61 0.37 -16.77
N ARG A 29 -23.36 -0.93 -16.93
CA ARG A 29 -22.26 -1.68 -16.30
C ARG A 29 -20.93 -0.93 -16.51
N MET A 30 -20.05 -0.92 -15.49
CA MET A 30 -18.78 -0.18 -15.53
C MET A 30 -18.07 -0.34 -16.88
N SER A 31 -17.83 0.80 -17.55
CA SER A 31 -17.11 0.82 -18.81
C SER A 31 -15.64 0.46 -18.59
N LYS A 32 -14.98 -0.14 -19.60
CA LYS A 32 -13.54 -0.44 -19.58
C LYS A 32 -12.68 0.78 -19.19
N LYS A 33 -13.12 1.99 -19.54
CA LYS A 33 -12.45 3.25 -19.15
C LYS A 33 -12.50 3.49 -17.65
N GLN A 34 -13.67 3.29 -17.03
CA GLN A 34 -13.86 3.44 -15.59
C GLN A 34 -13.06 2.39 -14.82
N ALA A 35 -13.02 1.14 -15.31
CA ALA A 35 -12.21 0.08 -14.70
C ALA A 35 -10.72 0.43 -14.70
N LYS A 36 -10.18 0.92 -15.82
CA LYS A 36 -8.78 1.40 -15.88
C LYS A 36 -8.51 2.54 -14.91
N LEU A 37 -9.43 3.50 -14.82
CA LEU A 37 -9.27 4.67 -13.94
C LEU A 37 -9.29 4.25 -12.47
N LEU A 38 -10.13 3.28 -12.11
CA LEU A 38 -10.22 2.72 -10.77
C LEU A 38 -8.93 1.95 -10.40
N ILE A 39 -8.41 1.11 -11.30
CA ILE A 39 -7.13 0.41 -11.10
C ILE A 39 -6.00 1.44 -10.90
N LEU A 40 -5.95 2.49 -11.72
CA LEU A 40 -4.93 3.53 -11.60
C LEU A 40 -5.04 4.26 -10.25
N ALA A 41 -6.25 4.58 -9.80
CA ALA A 41 -6.49 5.18 -8.49
C ALA A 41 -6.03 4.26 -7.34
N VAL A 42 -6.31 2.95 -7.41
CA VAL A 42 -5.85 1.97 -6.41
C VAL A 42 -4.32 1.96 -6.32
N TRP A 43 -3.63 1.95 -7.46
CA TRP A 43 -2.17 2.02 -7.49
C TRP A 43 -1.63 3.31 -6.89
N LEU A 44 -2.20 4.46 -7.25
CA LEU A 44 -1.78 5.75 -6.70
C LEU A 44 -1.97 5.79 -5.18
N VAL A 45 -3.13 5.38 -4.66
CA VAL A 45 -3.40 5.35 -3.22
C VAL A 45 -2.45 4.40 -2.50
N ALA A 46 -2.22 3.19 -3.04
CA ALA A 46 -1.29 2.23 -2.45
C ALA A 46 0.15 2.78 -2.38
N LEU A 47 0.61 3.47 -3.43
CA LEU A 47 1.92 4.12 -3.46
C LEU A 47 2.00 5.27 -2.46
N THR A 48 0.98 6.13 -2.38
CA THR A 48 0.94 7.23 -1.41
C THR A 48 1.00 6.73 0.03
N VAL A 49 0.23 5.69 0.36
CA VAL A 49 0.21 5.10 1.72
C VAL A 49 1.51 4.34 2.03
N SER A 50 2.13 3.70 1.04
CA SER A 50 3.40 2.98 1.24
C SER A 50 4.62 3.89 1.26
N SER A 51 4.52 5.10 0.71
CA SER A 51 5.60 6.09 0.63
C SER A 51 6.32 6.32 1.97
N PRO A 52 5.64 6.66 3.09
CA PRO A 52 6.32 6.88 4.36
C PRO A 52 7.10 5.65 4.83
N ILE A 53 6.55 4.43 4.65
CA ILE A 53 7.21 3.17 5.04
C ILE A 53 8.52 2.98 4.25
N ALA A 54 8.52 3.33 2.96
CA ALA A 54 9.72 3.26 2.13
C ALA A 54 10.79 4.28 2.57
N PHE A 55 10.40 5.46 3.03
CA PHE A 55 11.33 6.49 3.51
C PHE A 55 11.92 6.18 4.90
N VAL A 56 11.15 5.57 5.80
CA VAL A 56 11.62 5.23 7.16
C VAL A 56 12.38 3.91 7.21
N SER A 57 12.28 3.06 6.18
CA SER A 57 13.02 1.80 6.10
C SER A 57 14.50 2.07 5.81
N GLN A 58 15.37 1.82 6.79
CA GLN A 58 16.81 2.06 6.69
C GLN A 58 17.62 0.82 7.03
N LEU A 59 18.81 0.70 6.43
CA LEU A 59 19.79 -0.33 6.80
C LEU A 59 20.63 0.18 7.97
N LEU A 60 20.49 -0.47 9.12
CA LEU A 60 21.12 -0.06 10.37
C LEU A 60 21.87 -1.22 11.02
N GLN A 61 22.82 -0.88 11.88
CA GLN A 61 23.54 -1.82 12.73
C GLN A 61 23.24 -1.47 14.19
N PRO A 62 22.25 -2.12 14.82
CA PRO A 62 21.69 -1.64 16.09
C PRO A 62 22.67 -1.79 17.26
N ASN A 63 23.49 -2.86 17.26
CA ASN A 63 24.37 -3.19 18.38
C ASN A 63 25.81 -3.45 17.92
N GLU A 64 26.77 -3.34 18.84
CA GLU A 64 28.20 -3.60 18.61
C GLU A 64 28.50 -5.00 18.03
N ARG A 65 27.65 -6.00 18.29
CA ARG A 65 27.76 -7.33 17.69
C ARG A 65 27.56 -7.30 16.17
N TYR A 66 26.60 -6.52 15.70
CA TYR A 66 26.32 -6.36 14.26
C TYR A 66 27.47 -5.62 13.56
N LYS A 67 28.06 -4.62 14.22
CA LYS A 67 29.27 -3.93 13.75
C LYS A 67 30.47 -4.85 13.63
N LYS A 68 30.76 -5.64 14.67
CA LYS A 68 31.88 -6.61 14.65
C LYS A 68 31.73 -7.66 13.56
N CYS A 69 30.52 -8.09 13.25
CA CYS A 69 30.24 -9.09 12.21
C CYS A 69 29.93 -8.47 10.84
N ASN A 70 30.02 -7.15 10.67
CA ASN A 70 29.65 -6.41 9.45
C ASN A 70 28.25 -6.80 8.90
N GLN A 71 27.27 -6.97 9.80
CA GLN A 71 25.90 -7.37 9.49
C GLN A 71 24.96 -6.17 9.52
N PHE A 72 24.16 -6.02 8.46
CA PHE A 72 23.15 -4.98 8.35
C PHE A 72 21.75 -5.59 8.51
N ILE A 73 20.86 -4.87 9.21
CA ILE A 73 19.44 -5.21 9.27
C ILE A 73 18.62 -4.09 8.64
N CYS A 74 17.52 -4.44 7.98
CA CYS A 74 16.53 -3.47 7.51
C CYS A 74 15.50 -3.25 8.61
N GLN A 75 15.39 -2.03 9.12
CA GLN A 75 14.44 -1.68 10.18
C GLN A 75 13.84 -0.29 9.92
N GLU A 76 12.59 -0.10 10.35
CA GLU A 76 11.92 1.19 10.30
C GLU A 76 12.44 2.13 11.40
N TYR A 77 13.00 3.27 11.02
CA TYR A 77 13.46 4.32 11.94
C TYR A 77 12.41 5.43 12.06
N TRP A 78 11.66 5.44 13.16
CA TRP A 78 10.64 6.44 13.45
C TRP A 78 11.20 7.53 14.39
N PRO A 79 11.27 8.81 13.97
CA PRO A 79 11.85 9.89 14.78
C PRO A 79 11.04 10.25 16.04
N SER A 80 9.80 9.77 16.16
CA SER A 80 8.88 10.08 17.25
C SER A 80 8.87 9.06 18.40
N ALA A 81 9.74 8.04 18.39
CA ALA A 81 9.82 7.03 19.46
C ALA A 81 10.83 7.39 20.57
N HIS A 82 11.31 8.64 20.62
CA HIS A 82 12.14 9.18 21.69
C HIS A 82 11.34 10.21 22.49
N GLN A 83 10.30 9.75 23.20
CA GLN A 83 9.81 10.40 24.41
C GLN A 83 9.31 9.34 25.40
#